data_AF-A0AAD4HJT9-F1
#
_entry.id   AF-A0AAD4HJT9-F1
#
_cell.length_a   1.000
_cell.length_b   1.000
_cell.length_c   1.000
_cell.angle_alpha   90.00
_cell.angle_beta   90.00
_cell.angle_gamma   90.00
#
_symmetry.space_group_name_H-M   'P 1'
#
loop_
_entity.id
_entity.type
_entity.pdbx_description
1 polymer ?
#
loop_
_entity_poly.entity_id
_entity_poly.type
_entity_poly.pdbx_seq_one_letter_code
_entity_poly.pdbx_strand_id
1 'polypeptide(L)'
;MLQGPGAFLETSDLAERPINGILVPFWMAKKQQQGVPLDQPCILQLDCWVIHRSIAFRTWLDVNHPWIHYCFVPAGTTGVAQPCDVGIQRSLKLAIKELQHKDIVSETLSQLTAGKTPDDLRLDVTKPTLRDRRSLCAVVHRGLQAPQQAWHHTKAGADNMFNLSFESLTSLEARRMLRDLPQTAPDMWECIQLRRQPASEDAEAVTQDTEVVTESVPEDNEEEPGDDAPLELLLQFVASGMKCAPDGYRIDVDGSLVVDSAGDTFEEVQVAISTDPDTTFGRGKRRHVANKQYDVFEEH
;
A
#
# COMPACT_ATOMS: atom_id res chain seq x y z
N MET A 1 -41.23 1.35 -13.55
CA MET A 1 -40.21 0.41 -13.06
C MET A 1 -38.86 0.93 -13.50
N LEU A 2 -38.20 1.69 -12.62
CA LEU A 2 -36.85 2.22 -12.84
C LEU A 2 -35.86 1.24 -12.24
N GLN A 3 -34.99 0.66 -13.05
CA GLN A 3 -33.80 -0.04 -12.58
C GLN A 3 -32.81 1.02 -12.08
N GLY A 4 -32.59 1.05 -10.77
CA GLY A 4 -31.53 1.84 -10.12
C GLY A 4 -30.16 1.15 -10.20
N PRO A 5 -29.06 1.84 -9.86
CA PRO A 5 -27.70 1.45 -10.20
C PRO A 5 -27.20 0.29 -9.33
N GLY A 6 -27.16 -0.91 -9.92
CA GLY A 6 -26.74 -2.15 -9.26
C GLY A 6 -25.21 -2.35 -9.11
N ALA A 7 -24.40 -1.29 -9.03
CA ALA A 7 -22.94 -1.43 -9.06
C ALA A 7 -22.25 -1.41 -7.69
N PHE A 8 -22.93 -1.00 -6.60
CA PHE A 8 -22.27 -0.84 -5.29
C PHE A 8 -22.44 -2.05 -4.35
N LEU A 9 -23.41 -2.92 -4.60
CA LEU A 9 -23.65 -4.12 -3.77
C LEU A 9 -22.72 -5.29 -4.14
N GLU A 10 -22.09 -5.30 -5.31
CA GLU A 10 -21.17 -6.38 -5.72
C GLU A 10 -19.77 -6.26 -5.09
N THR A 11 -19.42 -5.10 -4.50
CA THR A 11 -18.06 -4.84 -3.98
C THR A 11 -17.88 -5.27 -2.52
N SER A 12 -18.91 -5.22 -1.67
CA SER A 12 -18.78 -5.71 -0.29
C SER A 12 -18.63 -7.23 -0.24
N ASP A 13 -19.34 -7.94 -1.11
CA ASP A 13 -19.23 -9.39 -1.34
C ASP A 13 -17.77 -9.87 -1.49
N LEU A 14 -16.92 -9.07 -2.15
CA LEU A 14 -15.52 -9.41 -2.36
C LEU A 14 -14.70 -9.36 -1.08
N ALA A 15 -15.01 -8.46 -0.14
CA ALA A 15 -14.35 -8.36 1.16
C ALA A 15 -14.95 -9.34 2.18
N GLU A 16 -16.24 -9.63 2.09
CA GLU A 16 -16.93 -10.57 2.97
C GLU A 16 -16.47 -12.04 2.77
N ARG A 17 -16.21 -12.43 1.52
CA ARG A 17 -15.82 -13.81 1.16
C ARG A 17 -14.54 -14.28 1.85
N PRO A 18 -13.42 -13.53 1.85
CA PRO A 18 -12.23 -13.90 2.63
C PRO A 18 -12.48 -14.00 4.13
N ILE A 19 -13.34 -13.12 4.70
CA ILE A 19 -13.65 -13.15 6.13
C ILE A 19 -14.33 -14.46 6.50
N ASN A 20 -15.40 -14.83 5.79
CA ASN A 20 -16.16 -16.05 6.07
C ASN A 20 -15.46 -17.33 5.61
N GLY A 21 -14.71 -17.28 4.51
CA GLY A 21 -14.09 -18.45 3.91
C GLY A 21 -12.73 -18.81 4.50
N ILE A 22 -12.02 -17.83 5.08
CA ILE A 22 -10.64 -18.00 5.52
C ILE A 22 -10.48 -17.55 6.97
N LEU A 23 -10.72 -16.26 7.26
CA LEU A 23 -10.36 -15.65 8.54
C LEU A 23 -11.12 -16.29 9.72
N VAL A 24 -12.45 -16.30 9.65
CA VAL A 24 -13.31 -16.77 10.74
C VAL A 24 -13.10 -18.28 11.01
N PRO A 25 -13.14 -19.16 10.00
CA PRO A 25 -12.87 -20.59 10.22
C PRO A 25 -11.47 -20.84 10.81
N PHE A 26 -10.45 -20.17 10.29
CA PHE A 26 -9.09 -20.30 10.81
C PHE A 26 -9.01 -19.89 12.27
N TRP A 27 -9.58 -18.73 12.62
CA TRP A 27 -9.50 -18.20 13.97
C TRP A 27 -10.30 -19.02 14.98
N MET A 28 -11.49 -19.51 14.60
CA MET A 28 -12.28 -20.40 15.45
C MET A 28 -11.55 -21.72 15.72
N ALA A 29 -10.93 -22.31 14.70
CA ALA A 29 -10.10 -23.51 14.89
C ALA A 29 -8.91 -23.24 15.82
N LYS A 30 -8.27 -22.06 15.71
CA LYS A 30 -7.18 -21.66 16.61
C LYS A 30 -7.63 -21.45 18.05
N LYS A 31 -8.77 -20.78 18.25
CA LYS A 31 -9.38 -20.60 19.57
C LYS A 31 -9.66 -21.93 20.25
N GLN A 32 -10.29 -22.86 19.51
CA GLN A 32 -10.58 -24.21 19.99
C GLN A 32 -9.30 -24.98 20.33
N GLN A 33 -8.27 -24.90 19.48
CA GLN A 33 -6.97 -25.53 19.72
C GLN A 33 -6.28 -25.01 20.99
N GLN A 34 -6.45 -23.72 21.31
CA GLN A 34 -5.85 -23.07 22.47
C GLN A 34 -6.73 -23.14 23.73
N GLY A 35 -7.95 -23.68 23.63
CA GLY A 35 -8.89 -23.75 24.75
C GLY A 35 -9.37 -22.38 25.24
N VAL A 36 -9.32 -21.35 24.39
CA VAL A 36 -9.80 -20.01 24.74
C VAL A 36 -11.27 -19.83 24.37
N PRO A 37 -12.00 -18.89 25.01
CA PRO A 37 -13.41 -18.66 24.69
C PRO A 37 -13.64 -18.31 23.22
N LEU A 38 -14.68 -18.89 22.61
CA LEU A 38 -14.99 -18.68 21.19
C LEU A 38 -15.40 -17.23 20.89
N ASP A 39 -15.98 -16.56 21.88
CA ASP A 39 -16.37 -15.16 21.88
C ASP A 39 -15.22 -14.21 22.22
N GLN A 40 -14.00 -14.72 22.49
CA GLN A 40 -12.85 -13.86 22.79
C GLN A 40 -12.65 -12.82 21.67
N PRO A 41 -12.62 -11.52 22.00
CA PRO A 41 -12.40 -10.49 21.00
C PRO A 41 -11.06 -10.62 20.29
N CYS A 42 -10.99 -10.22 19.02
CA CYS A 42 -9.73 -10.06 18.29
C CYS A 42 -9.67 -8.72 17.56
N ILE A 43 -8.45 -8.30 17.23
CA ILE A 43 -8.20 -7.12 16.42
C ILE A 43 -7.82 -7.57 15.01
N LEU A 44 -8.59 -7.12 14.01
CA LEU A 44 -8.33 -7.27 12.59
C LEU A 44 -7.70 -5.98 12.06
N GLN A 45 -6.45 -6.06 11.65
CA GLN A 45 -5.77 -4.94 11.01
C GLN A 45 -6.05 -4.95 9.50
N LEU A 46 -6.59 -3.86 8.98
CA LEU A 46 -6.96 -3.69 7.56
C LEU A 46 -6.18 -2.53 6.95
N ASP A 47 -5.88 -2.60 5.66
CA ASP A 47 -5.48 -1.43 4.91
C ASP A 47 -6.67 -0.46 4.76
N CYS A 48 -6.40 0.82 4.54
CA CYS A 48 -7.41 1.86 4.38
C CYS A 48 -8.03 1.87 2.97
N TRP A 49 -8.26 0.69 2.38
CA TRP A 49 -8.85 0.56 1.06
C TRP A 49 -10.35 0.91 1.07
N VAL A 50 -10.86 1.46 -0.04
CA VAL A 50 -12.23 2.01 -0.12
C VAL A 50 -13.31 1.01 0.27
N ILE A 51 -13.16 -0.28 -0.10
CA ILE A 51 -14.11 -1.33 0.26
C ILE A 51 -14.09 -1.60 1.76
N HIS A 52 -12.90 -1.71 2.37
CA HIS A 52 -12.77 -1.95 3.80
C HIS A 52 -13.26 -0.77 4.64
N ARG A 53 -13.15 0.46 4.12
CA ARG A 53 -13.67 1.67 4.76
C ARG A 53 -15.19 1.85 4.60
N SER A 54 -15.79 1.15 3.63
CA SER A 54 -17.21 1.31 3.32
C SER A 54 -18.08 1.03 4.54
N ILE A 55 -19.16 1.81 4.68
CA ILE A 55 -20.15 1.62 5.76
C ILE A 55 -20.77 0.22 5.63
N ALA A 56 -21.08 -0.22 4.41
CA ALA A 56 -21.67 -1.54 4.15
C ALA A 56 -20.83 -2.68 4.74
N PHE A 57 -19.51 -2.73 4.42
CA PHE A 57 -18.63 -3.77 4.94
C PHE A 57 -18.47 -3.71 6.46
N ARG A 58 -18.30 -2.50 7.02
CA ARG A 58 -18.15 -2.31 8.47
C ARG A 58 -19.39 -2.73 9.24
N THR A 59 -20.57 -2.25 8.84
CA THR A 59 -21.85 -2.64 9.42
C THR A 59 -22.06 -4.15 9.31
N TRP A 60 -21.73 -4.75 8.17
CA TRP A 60 -21.81 -6.20 8.00
C TRP A 60 -20.89 -6.94 8.99
N LEU A 61 -19.65 -6.49 9.16
CA LEU A 61 -18.68 -7.11 10.06
C LEU A 61 -19.13 -6.99 11.53
N ASP A 62 -19.63 -5.81 11.92
CA ASP A 62 -20.16 -5.54 13.26
C ASP A 62 -21.37 -6.41 13.59
N VAL A 63 -22.28 -6.64 12.63
CA VAL A 63 -23.48 -7.47 12.80
C VAL A 63 -23.17 -8.96 12.80
N ASN A 64 -22.34 -9.43 11.87
CA ASN A 64 -22.11 -10.87 11.69
C ASN A 64 -21.00 -11.42 12.58
N HIS A 65 -20.01 -10.60 12.93
CA HIS A 65 -18.83 -10.99 13.69
C HIS A 65 -18.48 -9.96 14.78
N PRO A 66 -19.36 -9.70 15.76
CA PRO A 66 -19.19 -8.62 16.76
C PRO A 66 -17.94 -8.77 17.65
N TRP A 67 -17.32 -9.95 17.68
CA TRP A 67 -16.06 -10.22 18.38
C TRP A 67 -14.82 -9.80 17.57
N ILE A 68 -14.98 -9.36 16.31
CA ILE A 68 -13.91 -8.82 15.48
C ILE A 68 -13.94 -7.30 15.57
N HIS A 69 -12.99 -6.73 16.31
CA HIS A 69 -12.72 -5.30 16.24
C HIS A 69 -11.74 -5.03 15.10
N TYR A 70 -11.93 -3.98 14.31
CA TYR A 70 -11.03 -3.66 13.21
C TYR A 70 -10.27 -2.35 13.44
N CYS A 71 -9.06 -2.27 12.88
CA CYS A 71 -8.19 -1.10 12.92
C CYS A 71 -7.59 -0.88 11.53
N PHE A 72 -7.66 0.35 11.02
CA PHE A 72 -7.07 0.70 9.74
C PHE A 72 -5.61 1.09 9.90
N VAL A 73 -4.77 0.58 9.02
CA VAL A 73 -3.43 1.11 8.76
C VAL A 73 -3.58 2.47 8.08
N PRO A 74 -2.92 3.54 8.56
CA PRO A 74 -2.99 4.85 7.90
C PRO A 74 -2.57 4.79 6.43
N ALA A 75 -3.19 5.61 5.59
CA ALA A 75 -2.88 5.69 4.16
C ALA A 75 -1.39 6.00 3.93
N GLY A 76 -0.80 5.38 2.91
CA GLY A 76 0.62 5.53 2.59
C GLY A 76 1.60 4.91 3.61
N THR A 77 1.11 4.25 4.65
CA THR A 77 1.97 3.65 5.70
C THR A 77 2.01 2.13 5.67
N THR A 78 1.38 1.46 4.72
CA THR A 78 1.35 -0.02 4.64
C THR A 78 2.75 -0.64 4.65
N GLY A 79 3.68 -0.06 3.90
CA GLY A 79 5.08 -0.50 3.84
C GLY A 79 5.89 -0.38 5.14
N VAL A 80 5.35 0.27 6.18
CA VAL A 80 6.00 0.43 7.50
C VAL A 80 5.14 -0.04 8.68
N ALA A 81 3.82 0.08 8.56
CA ALA A 81 2.85 -0.11 9.64
C ALA A 81 1.99 -1.39 9.48
N GLN A 82 2.03 -2.05 8.31
CA GLN A 82 1.32 -3.30 8.07
C GLN A 82 2.28 -4.50 8.22
N PRO A 83 2.14 -5.36 9.25
CA PRO A 83 3.02 -6.50 9.46
C PRO A 83 3.07 -7.44 8.25
N CYS A 84 1.94 -7.66 7.57
CA CYS A 84 1.89 -8.47 6.37
C CYS A 84 2.87 -7.95 5.31
N ASP A 85 2.91 -6.64 5.08
CA ASP A 85 3.74 -6.04 4.05
C ASP A 85 5.20 -6.01 4.47
N VAL A 86 5.45 -5.54 5.69
CA VAL A 86 6.80 -5.37 6.25
C VAL A 86 7.54 -6.70 6.38
N GLY A 87 6.88 -7.73 6.92
CA GLY A 87 7.54 -8.97 7.31
C GLY A 87 7.33 -10.14 6.38
N ILE A 88 6.17 -10.26 5.74
CA ILE A 88 5.83 -11.44 4.93
C ILE A 88 6.00 -11.12 3.44
N GLN A 89 5.28 -10.11 2.96
CA GLN A 89 5.26 -9.80 1.53
C GLN A 89 6.59 -9.23 1.05
N ARG A 90 7.27 -8.36 1.80
CA ARG A 90 8.57 -7.81 1.39
C ARG A 90 9.60 -8.91 1.17
N SER A 91 9.76 -9.82 2.12
CA SER A 91 10.68 -10.95 1.99
C SER A 91 10.26 -11.91 0.87
N LEU A 92 8.96 -12.16 0.69
CA LEU A 92 8.44 -12.95 -0.42
C LEU A 92 8.77 -12.31 -1.78
N LYS A 93 8.46 -11.02 -1.94
CA LYS A 93 8.71 -10.24 -3.17
C LYS A 93 10.21 -10.23 -3.50
N LEU A 94 11.07 -10.03 -2.51
CA LEU A 94 12.52 -10.07 -2.71
C LEU A 94 12.99 -11.44 -3.19
N ALA A 95 12.61 -12.52 -2.52
CA ALA A 95 13.02 -13.86 -2.91
C ALA A 95 12.45 -14.27 -4.28
N ILE A 96 11.24 -13.82 -4.65
CA ILE A 96 10.72 -13.97 -6.01
C ILE A 96 11.61 -13.24 -7.02
N LYS A 97 12.00 -11.98 -6.73
CA LYS A 97 12.88 -11.19 -7.59
C LYS A 97 14.25 -11.84 -7.77
N GLU A 98 14.84 -12.37 -6.71
CA GLU A 98 16.13 -13.10 -6.75
C GLU A 98 16.05 -14.36 -7.62
N LEU A 99 14.97 -15.15 -7.47
CA LEU A 99 14.78 -16.35 -8.29
C LEU A 99 14.55 -16.02 -9.76
N GLN A 100 13.73 -15.00 -10.04
CA GLN A 100 13.50 -14.53 -11.41
C GLN A 100 14.80 -14.01 -12.05
N HIS A 101 15.60 -13.27 -11.28
CA HIS A 101 16.90 -12.80 -11.74
C HIS A 101 17.85 -13.96 -12.06
N LYS A 102 17.94 -14.96 -11.17
CA LYS A 102 18.75 -16.16 -11.38
C LYS A 102 18.33 -16.93 -12.63
N ASP A 103 17.03 -17.04 -12.88
CA ASP A 103 16.50 -17.70 -14.08
C ASP A 103 16.90 -16.96 -15.36
N ILE A 104 16.75 -15.64 -15.39
CA ILE A 104 17.16 -14.78 -16.52
C ILE A 104 18.67 -14.91 -16.78
N VAL A 105 19.49 -14.89 -15.72
CA VAL A 105 20.94 -15.08 -15.83
C VAL A 105 21.25 -16.47 -16.40
N SER A 106 20.59 -17.51 -15.91
CA SER A 106 20.78 -18.89 -16.40
C SER A 106 20.42 -19.04 -17.89
N GLU A 107 19.30 -18.45 -18.31
CA GLU A 107 18.89 -18.44 -19.73
C GLU A 107 19.93 -17.72 -20.59
N THR A 108 20.37 -16.53 -20.16
CA THR A 108 21.36 -15.71 -20.87
C THR A 108 22.69 -16.45 -21.01
N LEU A 109 23.19 -17.04 -19.93
CA LEU A 109 24.43 -17.83 -19.93
C LEU A 109 24.33 -19.06 -20.84
N SER A 110 23.16 -19.71 -20.88
CA SER A 110 22.92 -20.87 -21.77
C SER A 110 22.98 -20.44 -23.24
N GLN A 111 22.42 -19.28 -23.58
CA GLN A 111 22.48 -18.70 -24.92
C GLN A 111 23.90 -18.32 -25.34
N LEU A 112 24.67 -17.70 -24.44
CA LEU A 112 26.08 -17.36 -24.68
C LEU A 112 26.95 -18.62 -24.88
N THR A 113 26.73 -19.65 -24.05
CA THR A 113 27.44 -20.94 -24.15
C THR A 113 27.15 -21.65 -25.47
N ALA A 114 25.95 -21.46 -26.02
CA ALA A 114 25.56 -21.95 -27.35
C ALA A 114 26.16 -21.13 -28.51
N GLY A 115 26.98 -20.11 -28.23
CA GLY A 115 27.68 -19.31 -29.23
C GLY A 115 26.86 -18.14 -29.80
N LYS A 116 25.73 -17.77 -29.18
CA LYS A 116 25.01 -16.56 -29.60
C LYS A 116 25.83 -15.31 -29.30
N THR A 117 25.82 -14.36 -30.24
CA THR A 117 26.44 -13.06 -30.04
C THR A 117 25.59 -12.20 -29.08
N PRO A 118 26.16 -11.18 -28.42
CA PRO A 118 25.41 -10.28 -27.55
C PRO A 118 24.20 -9.63 -28.24
N ASP A 119 24.30 -9.31 -29.53
CA ASP A 119 23.23 -8.67 -30.31
C ASP A 119 22.05 -9.62 -30.61
N ASP A 120 22.30 -10.93 -30.58
CA ASP A 120 21.31 -11.98 -30.85
C ASP A 120 20.61 -12.52 -29.58
N LEU A 121 20.98 -12.00 -28.39
CA LEU A 121 20.38 -12.43 -27.13
C LEU A 121 18.92 -11.98 -27.06
N ARG A 122 18.02 -12.96 -26.88
CA ARG A 122 16.59 -12.73 -26.70
C ARG A 122 16.08 -13.63 -25.59
N LEU A 123 15.57 -13.01 -24.53
CA LEU A 123 14.89 -13.74 -23.45
C LEU A 123 13.53 -14.24 -23.92
N ASP A 124 13.19 -15.47 -23.57
CA ASP A 124 11.88 -16.03 -23.82
C ASP A 124 10.84 -15.39 -22.89
N VAL A 125 10.02 -14.52 -23.47
CA VAL A 125 8.90 -13.82 -22.80
C VAL A 125 7.54 -14.42 -23.17
N THR A 126 7.51 -15.62 -23.76
CA THR A 126 6.26 -16.27 -24.13
C THR A 126 5.45 -16.63 -22.89
N LYS A 127 4.12 -16.59 -23.02
CA LYS A 127 3.19 -16.88 -21.92
C LYS A 127 3.40 -18.25 -21.26
N PRO A 128 3.70 -19.35 -21.98
CA PRO A 128 4.03 -20.63 -21.36
C PRO A 128 5.27 -20.53 -20.45
N THR A 129 6.38 -19.98 -20.96
CA THR A 129 7.62 -19.81 -20.20
C THR A 129 7.43 -18.93 -18.96
N LEU A 130 6.71 -17.81 -19.11
CA LEU A 130 6.37 -16.96 -17.98
C LEU A 130 5.46 -17.63 -16.96
N ARG A 131 4.64 -18.62 -17.35
CA ARG A 131 3.80 -19.39 -16.41
C ARG A 131 4.60 -20.43 -15.64
N ASP A 132 5.52 -21.12 -16.30
CA ASP A 132 6.38 -22.09 -15.63
C ASP A 132 7.30 -21.39 -14.61
N ARG A 133 7.81 -20.21 -14.94
CA ARG A 133 8.54 -19.33 -14.01
C ARG A 133 7.74 -18.94 -12.77
N ARG A 134 6.40 -18.84 -12.85
CA ARG A 134 5.55 -18.52 -11.68
C ARG A 134 5.51 -19.63 -10.65
N SER A 135 5.79 -20.88 -11.04
CA SER A 135 5.83 -22.01 -10.09
C SER A 135 6.93 -21.87 -9.03
N LEU A 136 7.96 -21.07 -9.31
CA LEU A 136 9.05 -20.75 -8.37
C LEU A 136 8.54 -20.02 -7.10
N CYS A 137 7.46 -19.25 -7.20
CA CYS A 137 6.88 -18.53 -6.06
C CYS A 137 6.38 -19.47 -4.94
N ALA A 138 5.90 -20.66 -5.31
CA ALA A 138 5.40 -21.65 -4.35
C ALA A 138 6.52 -22.29 -3.52
N VAL A 139 7.76 -22.33 -4.05
CA VAL A 139 8.94 -22.84 -3.36
C VAL A 139 9.42 -21.84 -2.32
N VAL A 140 9.42 -20.55 -2.67
CA VAL A 140 9.83 -19.44 -1.78
C VAL A 140 8.95 -19.38 -0.53
N HIS A 141 7.63 -19.53 -0.69
CA HIS A 141 6.69 -19.42 0.42
C HIS A 141 6.98 -20.41 1.58
N ARG A 142 7.60 -21.56 1.30
CA ARG A 142 7.92 -22.56 2.34
C ARG A 142 9.15 -22.21 3.18
N GLY A 143 10.00 -21.29 2.70
CA GLY A 143 11.25 -20.90 3.35
C GLY A 143 11.20 -19.57 4.09
N LEU A 144 10.09 -18.82 4.01
CA LEU A 144 9.97 -17.51 4.63
C LEU A 144 9.84 -17.61 6.15
N GLN A 145 10.46 -16.64 6.84
CA GLN A 145 10.52 -16.57 8.30
C GLN A 145 9.13 -16.45 8.94
N ALA A 146 9.06 -16.85 10.21
CA ALA A 146 7.82 -16.94 10.96
C ALA A 146 7.07 -15.59 11.04
N PRO A 147 5.73 -15.58 10.91
CA PRO A 147 4.89 -14.39 10.98
C PRO A 147 5.13 -13.51 12.22
N GLN A 148 5.69 -14.07 13.29
CA GLN A 148 5.99 -13.37 14.54
C GLN A 148 7.01 -12.23 14.36
N GLN A 149 8.04 -12.42 13.52
CA GLN A 149 9.04 -11.37 13.29
C GLN A 149 8.47 -10.14 12.58
N ALA A 150 7.42 -10.33 11.78
CA ALA A 150 6.75 -9.23 11.10
C ALA A 150 6.27 -8.15 12.09
N TRP A 151 5.67 -8.58 13.20
CA TRP A 151 5.17 -7.68 14.24
C TRP A 151 6.29 -6.92 14.95
N HIS A 152 7.48 -7.51 15.10
CA HIS A 152 8.65 -6.83 15.66
C HIS A 152 9.24 -5.78 14.72
N HIS A 153 9.11 -5.98 13.41
CA HIS A 153 9.62 -5.06 12.39
C HIS A 153 8.71 -3.85 12.17
N THR A 154 7.43 -3.96 12.51
CA THR A 154 6.48 -2.85 12.45
C THR A 154 6.69 -1.89 13.61
N LYS A 155 7.53 -0.87 13.42
CA LYS A 155 7.89 0.12 14.46
C LYS A 155 6.84 1.23 14.60
N ALA A 156 6.72 1.78 15.81
CA ALA A 156 5.78 2.84 16.15
C ALA A 156 6.36 3.79 17.22
N GLY A 157 5.86 5.03 17.23
CA GLY A 157 6.28 6.09 18.17
C GLY A 157 7.57 6.79 17.75
N ALA A 158 7.89 7.89 18.46
CA ALA A 158 9.16 8.58 18.29
C ALA A 158 10.33 7.60 18.55
N ASP A 159 11.38 7.70 17.74
CA ASP A 159 12.60 6.89 17.82
C ASP A 159 12.39 5.36 17.75
N ASN A 160 11.30 4.90 17.11
CA ASN A 160 10.94 3.48 17.04
C ASN A 160 10.81 2.81 18.42
N MET A 161 10.38 3.57 19.42
CA MET A 161 10.27 3.13 20.81
C MET A 161 9.36 1.90 20.98
N PHE A 162 8.31 1.79 20.17
CA PHE A 162 7.41 0.64 20.17
C PHE A 162 7.44 -0.12 18.85
N ASN A 163 6.82 -1.29 18.88
CA ASN A 163 6.43 -2.04 17.70
C ASN A 163 5.14 -2.82 17.99
N LEU A 164 4.59 -3.49 16.98
CA LEU A 164 3.31 -4.20 17.13
C LEU A 164 3.44 -5.61 17.73
N SER A 165 4.62 -6.02 18.23
CA SER A 165 4.75 -7.30 18.94
C SER A 165 4.00 -7.30 20.26
N PHE A 166 3.61 -8.51 20.71
CA PHE A 166 2.94 -8.68 21.99
C PHE A 166 3.77 -8.15 23.16
N GLU A 167 5.08 -8.38 23.14
CA GLU A 167 6.01 -7.93 24.18
C GLU A 167 6.06 -6.40 24.26
N SER A 168 6.07 -5.72 23.12
CA SER A 168 6.10 -4.25 23.07
C SER A 168 4.76 -3.66 23.51
N LEU A 169 3.63 -4.18 23.00
CA LEU A 169 2.29 -3.68 23.32
C LEU A 169 1.87 -3.97 24.77
N THR A 170 2.42 -5.01 25.39
CA THR A 170 2.12 -5.35 26.79
C THR A 170 3.20 -4.90 27.78
N SER A 171 4.24 -4.21 27.29
CA SER A 171 5.34 -3.67 28.10
C SER A 171 4.86 -2.69 29.18
N LEU A 172 5.70 -2.48 30.20
CA LEU A 172 5.40 -1.52 31.26
C LEU A 172 5.33 -0.09 30.72
N GLU A 173 6.20 0.23 29.76
CA GLU A 173 6.32 1.50 29.07
C GLU A 173 5.06 1.80 28.28
N ALA A 174 4.57 0.85 27.46
CA ALA A 174 3.33 1.00 26.72
C ALA A 174 2.13 1.21 27.66
N ARG A 175 2.05 0.44 28.76
CA ARG A 175 0.98 0.61 29.76
C ARG A 175 1.06 1.93 30.52
N ARG A 176 2.25 2.46 30.78
CA ARG A 176 2.43 3.79 31.37
C ARG A 176 1.93 4.86 30.41
N MET A 177 2.34 4.81 29.15
CA MET A 177 1.86 5.75 28.13
C MET A 177 0.35 5.72 27.96
N LEU A 178 -0.28 4.54 27.94
CA LEU A 178 -1.74 4.44 27.89
C LEU A 178 -2.45 5.03 29.11
N ARG A 179 -1.82 4.95 30.29
CA ARG A 179 -2.35 5.52 31.55
C ARG A 179 -2.23 7.04 31.57
N ASP A 180 -1.13 7.56 31.04
CA ASP A 180 -0.82 8.98 31.04
C ASP A 180 -1.47 9.71 29.85
N LEU A 181 -1.96 8.97 28.86
CA LEU A 181 -2.64 9.47 27.65
C LEU A 181 -3.70 10.55 27.90
N PRO A 182 -4.60 10.43 28.89
CA PRO A 182 -5.61 11.46 29.17
C PRO A 182 -5.00 12.82 29.56
N GLN A 183 -3.77 12.82 30.08
CA GLN A 183 -3.06 14.03 30.51
C GLN A 183 -2.13 14.54 29.40
N THR A 184 -1.46 13.64 28.68
CA THR A 184 -0.46 14.01 27.67
C THR A 184 -1.06 14.32 26.30
N ALA A 185 -2.19 13.70 25.96
CA ALA A 185 -2.87 13.83 24.67
C ALA A 185 -4.39 13.64 24.84
N PRO A 186 -5.09 14.60 25.46
CA PRO A 186 -6.52 14.48 25.79
C PRO A 186 -7.39 14.25 24.55
N ASP A 187 -7.10 14.93 23.44
CA ASP A 187 -7.86 14.80 22.19
C ASP A 187 -7.80 13.36 21.64
N MET A 188 -6.60 12.76 21.63
CA MET A 188 -6.43 11.36 21.21
C MET A 188 -7.14 10.40 22.18
N TRP A 189 -7.10 10.68 23.48
CA TRP A 189 -7.83 9.90 24.47
C TRP A 189 -9.34 9.96 24.22
N GLU A 190 -9.88 11.14 23.94
CA GLU A 190 -11.30 11.33 23.59
C GLU A 190 -11.67 10.56 22.33
N CYS A 191 -10.86 10.65 21.26
CA CYS A 191 -11.07 9.86 20.04
C CYS A 191 -11.10 8.34 20.32
N ILE A 192 -10.23 7.84 21.19
CA ILE A 192 -10.21 6.41 21.59
C ILE A 192 -11.48 6.05 22.36
N GLN A 193 -11.97 6.92 23.24
CA GLN A 193 -13.19 6.68 24.01
C GLN A 193 -14.44 6.73 23.14
N LEU A 194 -14.53 7.67 22.20
CA LEU A 194 -15.65 7.76 21.25
C LEU A 194 -15.76 6.50 20.40
N ARG A 195 -14.63 5.90 19.99
CA ARG A 195 -14.61 4.63 19.24
C ARG A 195 -14.98 3.40 20.08
N ARG A 196 -14.98 3.49 21.42
CA ARG A 196 -15.38 2.39 22.31
C ARG A 196 -16.88 2.35 22.61
N GLN A 197 -17.61 3.43 22.36
CA GLN A 197 -19.05 3.42 22.61
C GLN A 197 -19.71 2.54 21.54
N PRO A 198 -20.40 1.45 21.94
CA PRO A 198 -21.23 0.72 20.99
C PRO A 198 -22.26 1.70 20.42
N ALA A 199 -22.52 1.61 19.12
CA ALA A 199 -23.67 2.26 18.50
C ALA A 199 -24.94 1.60 19.04
N SER A 200 -25.34 1.96 20.26
CA SER A 200 -26.58 1.51 20.88
C SER A 200 -27.34 2.71 21.40
N GLU A 201 -28.59 2.78 20.94
CA GLU A 201 -29.68 3.62 21.46
C GLU A 201 -29.59 5.10 21.06
N ASP A 202 -29.71 5.42 19.76
CA ASP A 202 -30.39 6.63 19.24
C ASP A 202 -30.40 6.63 17.69
N ALA A 203 -30.79 5.51 17.08
CA ALA A 203 -31.01 5.41 15.63
C ALA A 203 -32.50 5.61 15.27
N GLU A 204 -33.18 6.54 15.95
CA GLU A 204 -34.43 7.11 15.46
C GLU A 204 -34.19 8.57 15.06
N ALA A 205 -34.54 8.86 13.80
CA ALA A 205 -34.57 10.16 13.13
C ALA A 205 -33.24 10.74 12.61
N VAL A 206 -32.81 10.27 11.44
CA VAL A 206 -32.37 11.19 10.38
C VAL A 206 -33.02 10.77 9.06
N THR A 207 -34.09 11.48 8.71
CA THR A 207 -34.73 11.48 7.40
C THR A 207 -33.78 12.07 6.36
N GLN A 208 -33.75 11.39 5.21
CA GLN A 208 -33.35 11.84 3.86
C GLN A 208 -32.95 13.31 3.73
N ASP A 209 -31.70 13.54 3.33
CA ASP A 209 -31.41 14.35 2.15
C ASP A 209 -30.16 13.78 1.45
N THR A 210 -30.40 13.23 0.27
CA THR A 210 -29.40 12.68 -0.63
C THR A 210 -28.82 13.82 -1.45
N GLU A 211 -27.71 14.42 -1.01
CA GLU A 211 -26.83 15.16 -1.94
C GLU A 211 -25.86 14.18 -2.59
N VAL A 212 -25.99 14.07 -3.91
CA VAL A 212 -25.09 13.32 -4.79
C VAL A 212 -23.77 14.09 -4.87
N VAL A 213 -22.81 13.76 -4.00
CA VAL A 213 -21.42 14.16 -4.19
C VAL A 213 -20.78 13.17 -5.16
N THR A 214 -20.59 13.58 -6.41
CA THR A 214 -19.70 12.90 -7.34
C THR A 214 -18.26 13.10 -6.90
N GLU A 215 -17.75 12.22 -6.04
CA GLU A 215 -16.31 12.13 -5.79
C GLU A 215 -15.64 11.48 -7.02
N SER A 216 -14.79 12.27 -7.68
CA SER A 216 -13.90 11.79 -8.72
C SER A 216 -12.92 10.78 -8.13
N VAL A 217 -12.93 9.57 -8.65
CA VAL A 217 -11.99 8.49 -8.35
C VAL A 217 -10.55 9.00 -8.47
N PRO A 218 -9.74 8.98 -7.39
CA PRO A 218 -8.29 9.11 -7.52
C PRO A 218 -7.77 7.82 -8.15
N GLU A 219 -7.08 7.94 -9.29
CA GLU A 219 -6.21 6.86 -9.76
C GLU A 219 -5.08 6.71 -8.73
N ASP A 220 -5.01 5.56 -8.06
CA ASP A 220 -3.88 5.15 -7.23
C ASP A 220 -2.63 5.05 -8.12
N ASN A 221 -1.91 6.16 -8.28
CA ASN A 221 -0.51 6.13 -8.70
C ASN A 221 0.32 5.77 -7.47
N GLU A 222 0.52 4.47 -7.24
CA GLU A 222 1.66 3.99 -6.48
C GLU A 222 2.94 4.25 -7.28
N GLU A 223 3.42 5.49 -7.25
CA GLU A 223 4.82 5.79 -7.48
C GLU A 223 5.43 6.06 -6.10
N GLU A 224 6.14 5.06 -5.55
CA GLU A 224 7.26 5.40 -4.68
C GLU A 224 8.14 6.40 -5.44
N PRO A 225 8.79 7.38 -4.79
CA PRO A 225 9.81 8.18 -5.45
C PRO A 225 10.97 7.25 -5.82
N GLY A 226 10.83 6.59 -6.96
CA GLY A 226 11.88 5.87 -7.63
C GLY A 226 12.91 6.90 -8.01
N ASP A 227 14.11 6.72 -7.46
CA ASP A 227 15.32 7.45 -7.83
C ASP A 227 15.78 6.99 -9.24
N ASP A 228 14.84 6.95 -10.18
CA ASP A 228 15.02 6.43 -11.53
C ASP A 228 15.50 7.57 -12.42
N ALA A 229 16.75 7.99 -12.20
CA ALA A 229 17.49 8.74 -13.21
C ALA A 229 17.51 7.88 -14.49
N PRO A 230 17.06 8.40 -15.65
CA PRO A 230 17.12 7.69 -16.92
C PRO A 230 18.49 7.04 -17.13
N LEU A 231 18.52 5.77 -17.56
CA LEU A 231 19.75 4.97 -17.70
C LEU A 231 20.87 5.70 -18.48
N GLU A 232 20.49 6.51 -19.47
CA GLU A 232 21.40 7.35 -20.25
C GLU A 232 22.14 8.39 -19.37
N LEU A 233 21.46 9.00 -18.40
CA LEU A 233 22.05 9.97 -17.47
C LEU A 233 22.98 9.28 -16.46
N LEU A 234 22.63 8.08 -16.02
CA LEU A 234 23.51 7.24 -15.20
C LEU A 234 24.79 6.86 -15.95
N LEU A 235 24.68 6.49 -17.23
CA LEU A 235 25.84 6.17 -18.07
C LEU A 235 26.74 7.39 -18.29
N GLN A 236 26.17 8.58 -18.52
CA GLN A 236 26.94 9.82 -18.60
C GLN A 236 27.63 10.19 -17.29
N PHE A 237 26.94 10.00 -16.16
CA PHE A 237 27.51 10.25 -14.83
C PHE A 237 28.67 9.31 -14.50
N VAL A 238 28.54 8.02 -14.82
CA VAL A 238 29.61 7.04 -14.65
C VAL A 238 30.78 7.34 -15.59
N ALA A 239 30.51 7.72 -16.83
CA ALA A 239 31.53 8.11 -17.81
C ALA A 239 32.29 9.39 -17.41
N SER A 240 31.67 10.30 -16.65
CA SER A 240 32.32 11.51 -16.11
C SER A 240 33.20 11.23 -14.88
N GLY A 241 33.24 9.98 -14.41
CA GLY A 241 33.97 9.58 -13.20
C GLY A 241 33.29 10.04 -11.92
N MET A 242 31.96 10.21 -11.93
CA MET A 242 31.13 10.64 -10.79
C MET A 242 31.48 12.05 -10.27
N LYS A 243 32.03 12.92 -11.13
CA LYS A 243 32.50 14.26 -10.74
C LYS A 243 31.54 15.39 -11.12
N CYS A 244 30.68 15.17 -12.12
CA CYS A 244 29.78 16.19 -12.64
C CYS A 244 28.37 15.62 -12.73
N ALA A 245 27.41 16.31 -12.10
CA ALA A 245 25.99 15.99 -12.23
C ALA A 245 25.49 16.38 -13.65
N PRO A 246 24.64 15.57 -14.30
CA PRO A 246 23.93 15.98 -15.50
C PRO A 246 22.93 17.12 -15.25
N ASP A 247 22.57 17.88 -16.30
CA ASP A 247 21.63 19.00 -16.21
C ASP A 247 20.29 18.57 -15.58
N GLY A 248 19.83 19.35 -14.60
CA GLY A 248 18.61 19.07 -13.82
C GLY A 248 18.80 18.10 -12.66
N TYR A 249 20.03 17.67 -12.37
CA TYR A 249 20.38 16.82 -11.22
C TYR A 249 21.55 17.42 -10.44
N ARG A 250 21.63 17.10 -9.15
CA ARG A 250 22.74 17.42 -8.25
C ARG A 250 23.25 16.15 -7.57
N ILE A 251 24.51 16.13 -7.17
CA ILE A 251 25.10 15.02 -6.41
C ILE A 251 24.92 15.34 -4.93
N ASP A 252 24.30 14.43 -4.18
CA ASP A 252 24.12 14.55 -2.74
C ASP A 252 25.38 14.12 -1.97
N VAL A 253 25.41 14.36 -0.67
CA VAL A 253 26.58 14.14 0.20
C VAL A 253 27.06 12.68 0.25
N ASP A 254 26.19 11.74 -0.11
CA ASP A 254 26.45 10.31 -0.21
C ASP A 254 26.89 9.86 -1.62
N GLY A 255 26.93 10.79 -2.59
CA GLY A 255 27.27 10.53 -3.98
C GLY A 255 26.09 10.15 -4.86
N SER A 256 24.86 10.18 -4.34
CA SER A 256 23.63 9.87 -5.08
C SER A 256 23.21 11.03 -5.99
N LEU A 257 22.56 10.74 -7.12
CA LEU A 257 22.04 11.74 -8.06
C LEU A 257 20.60 12.09 -7.70
N VAL A 258 20.36 13.34 -7.31
CA VAL A 258 19.03 13.83 -6.91
C VAL A 258 18.58 14.91 -7.88
N VAL A 259 17.30 14.95 -8.25
CA VAL A 259 16.74 15.99 -9.11
C VAL A 259 16.90 17.37 -8.47
N ASP A 260 17.41 18.34 -9.21
CA ASP A 260 17.61 19.71 -8.75
C ASP A 260 16.35 20.55 -9.02
N SER A 261 15.39 20.50 -8.09
CA SER A 261 14.10 21.20 -8.20
C SER A 261 14.15 22.68 -7.82
N ALA A 262 15.33 23.27 -7.62
CA ALA A 262 15.49 24.62 -7.06
C ALA A 262 15.29 25.78 -8.06
N GLY A 263 14.68 25.55 -9.23
CA GLY A 263 14.63 26.56 -10.29
C GLY A 263 13.42 26.49 -11.22
N ASP A 264 12.20 26.53 -10.68
CA ASP A 264 10.98 26.81 -11.46
C ASP A 264 10.30 28.09 -10.97
N THR A 265 10.94 29.23 -11.25
CA THR A 265 10.26 30.53 -11.34
C THR A 265 10.36 30.99 -12.78
N PHE A 266 9.32 30.74 -13.59
CA PHE A 266 9.19 31.41 -14.89
C PHE A 266 7.77 31.89 -15.18
N GLU A 267 7.78 33.06 -15.83
CA GLU A 267 6.70 33.98 -16.12
C GLU A 267 5.59 33.39 -16.99
N GLU A 268 4.36 33.82 -16.70
CA GLU A 268 3.13 33.46 -17.39
C GLU A 268 3.09 34.05 -18.81
N VAL A 269 3.34 33.24 -19.83
CA VAL A 269 3.07 33.62 -21.24
C VAL A 269 1.65 33.21 -21.59
N GLN A 270 0.75 34.19 -21.71
CA GLN A 270 -0.59 33.98 -22.26
C GLN A 270 -0.51 33.67 -23.77
N VAL A 271 -0.96 32.48 -24.17
CA VAL A 271 -1.17 32.14 -25.59
C VAL A 271 -2.65 31.98 -25.86
N ALA A 272 -3.15 32.82 -26.76
CA ALA A 272 -4.52 32.85 -27.25
C ALA A 272 -4.92 31.54 -27.95
N ILE A 273 -6.15 31.09 -27.67
CA ILE A 273 -6.75 29.90 -28.30
C ILE A 273 -7.22 30.27 -29.71
N SER A 274 -6.61 29.66 -30.73
CA SER A 274 -7.11 29.65 -32.10
C SER A 274 -7.99 28.43 -32.32
N THR A 275 -9.22 28.64 -32.76
CA THR A 275 -10.17 27.61 -33.17
C THR A 275 -9.93 27.21 -34.62
N ASP A 276 -9.53 25.96 -34.86
CA ASP A 276 -9.91 25.26 -36.11
C ASP A 276 -9.97 23.73 -35.89
N PRO A 277 -10.92 23.01 -36.53
CA PRO A 277 -11.16 21.60 -36.29
C PRO A 277 -10.66 20.75 -37.46
N ASP A 278 -9.52 20.07 -37.31
CA ASP A 278 -9.27 18.75 -37.90
C ASP A 278 -7.86 18.26 -37.53
N THR A 279 -7.76 17.12 -36.85
CA THR A 279 -6.65 16.15 -36.99
C THR A 279 -6.91 14.89 -36.16
N THR A 280 -7.28 13.83 -36.88
CA THR A 280 -6.83 12.43 -36.74
C THR A 280 -6.27 11.95 -35.39
N PHE A 281 -7.00 11.01 -34.78
CA PHE A 281 -6.61 10.25 -33.58
C PHE A 281 -5.23 9.56 -33.72
N GLY A 282 -4.26 10.02 -32.92
CA GLY A 282 -2.98 9.39 -32.70
C GLY A 282 -2.65 9.31 -31.20
N ARG A 283 -2.25 8.13 -30.75
CA ARG A 283 -1.66 7.72 -29.46
C ARG A 283 -1.60 8.80 -28.36
N GLY A 284 -2.32 8.53 -27.26
CA GLY A 284 -2.38 9.36 -26.06
C GLY A 284 -1.01 9.78 -25.54
N LYS A 285 -0.69 11.06 -25.73
CA LYS A 285 0.30 11.77 -24.92
C LYS A 285 -0.38 12.09 -23.59
N ARG A 286 0.04 11.43 -22.52
CA ARG A 286 -0.33 11.84 -21.15
C ARG A 286 0.24 13.24 -20.91
N ARG A 287 -0.63 14.20 -20.60
CA ARG A 287 -0.25 15.51 -20.09
C ARG A 287 0.09 15.33 -18.62
N HIS A 288 1.30 15.74 -18.22
CA HIS A 288 1.67 15.84 -16.83
C HIS A 288 0.81 16.95 -16.19
N VAL A 289 0.01 16.60 -15.19
CA VAL A 289 -0.76 17.56 -14.39
C VAL A 289 0.01 17.72 -13.08
N ALA A 290 0.32 18.96 -12.71
CA ALA A 290 1.03 19.26 -11.47
C ALA A 290 0.22 18.82 -10.23
N ASN A 291 0.92 18.27 -9.23
CA ASN A 291 0.34 17.87 -7.95
C ASN A 291 -0.27 19.09 -7.24
N LYS A 292 -1.52 18.94 -6.78
CA LYS A 292 -2.22 19.95 -5.98
C LYS A 292 -1.94 19.65 -4.51
N GLN A 293 -1.25 20.56 -3.83
CA GLN A 293 -1.01 20.48 -2.38
C GLN A 293 -2.29 20.87 -1.64
N TYR A 294 -2.77 20.02 -0.73
CA TYR A 294 -3.94 20.31 0.12
C TYR A 294 -3.45 20.72 1.50
N ASP A 295 -3.63 22.00 1.85
CA ASP A 295 -3.14 22.60 3.10
C ASP A 295 -4.15 22.57 4.27
N VAL A 296 -5.25 21.81 4.17
CA VAL A 296 -6.28 21.80 5.24
C VAL A 296 -6.80 20.39 5.46
N PHE A 297 -6.28 19.70 6.47
CA PHE A 297 -6.67 18.33 6.86
C PHE A 297 -7.57 18.30 8.12
N GLU A 298 -7.90 19.45 8.72
CA GLU A 298 -8.58 19.51 10.03
C GLU A 298 -10.11 19.74 10.00
N GLU A 299 -10.77 19.79 8.85
CA GLU A 299 -12.22 20.09 8.78
C GLU A 299 -13.12 18.96 8.23
N HIS A 300 -12.70 17.69 8.30
CA HIS A 300 -13.53 16.54 7.86
C HIS A 300 -13.64 15.42 8.88
#